data_AF-A0A7Y9W6E8-F1
#
_entry.id   AF-A0A7Y9W6E8-F1
#
_cell.length_a   1.000
_cell.length_b   1.000
_cell.length_c   1.000
_cell.angle_alpha   90.00
_cell.angle_beta   90.00
_cell.angle_gamma   90.00
#
_symmetry.space_group_name_H-M   'P 1'
#
loop_
_entity.id
_entity.type
_entity.pdbx_description
1 polymer ?
#
loop_
_entity_poly.entity_id
_entity_poly.type
_entity_poly.pdbx_seq_one_letter_code
_entity_poly.pdbx_strand_id
1 'polypeptide(L)'
;MVETVVVGKHRVCVGAEGQQALEQLEARLARAAGIAEPVQLVVIDSKTANALTLPGGRMVIMRGLVQRVGSADQLAGVMAHETGHIARRDPVVALFRGAGIGLISATLGVNLGFVDVSSLAGRLVGLSYSRDMERLADANGVAYLQASGLRSDGLAGFFALTEKREGSASAAIEFLSDHPRTDDREKRSQGSPLGESALTAQQWAAVRGMCAKP
;
A
#
# COMPACT_ATOMS: atom_id res chain seq x y z
N MET A 1 4.20 -7.64 29.56
CA MET A 1 3.01 -7.23 28.79
C MET A 1 3.51 -6.50 27.56
N VAL A 2 3.27 -7.02 26.35
CA VAL A 2 3.64 -6.31 25.12
C VAL A 2 2.64 -5.18 24.96
N GLU A 3 3.12 -3.94 24.99
CA GLU A 3 2.29 -2.76 24.80
C GLU A 3 1.61 -2.86 23.42
N THR A 4 0.28 -2.81 23.40
CA THR A 4 -0.46 -2.91 22.14
C THR A 4 -0.33 -1.59 21.40
N VAL A 5 0.55 -1.54 20.41
CA VAL A 5 0.66 -0.38 19.53
C VAL A 5 -0.64 -0.27 18.73
N VAL A 6 -1.25 0.91 18.74
CA VAL A 6 -2.50 1.21 18.03
C VAL A 6 -2.22 2.30 17.01
N VAL A 7 -2.69 2.10 15.78
CA VAL A 7 -2.74 3.14 14.75
C VAL A 7 -4.20 3.52 14.56
N GLY A 8 -4.57 4.75 14.94
CA GLY A 8 -5.95 5.19 14.99
C GLY A 8 -6.77 4.39 16.02
N LYS A 9 -7.70 3.55 15.54
CA LYS A 9 -8.52 2.65 16.38
C LYS A 9 -8.13 1.17 16.24
N HIS A 10 -7.11 0.87 15.44
CA HIS A 10 -6.75 -0.50 15.07
C HIS A 10 -5.46 -0.93 15.74
N ARG A 11 -5.46 -2.16 16.25
CA ARG A 11 -4.29 -2.82 16.80
C ARG A 11 -3.29 -3.17 15.69
N VAL A 12 -2.00 -2.95 15.94
CA VAL A 12 -0.92 -3.41 15.07
C VAL A 12 -0.76 -4.93 15.19
N CYS A 13 -0.59 -5.62 14.07
CA CYS A 13 -0.31 -7.05 14.02
C CYS A 13 1.14 -7.32 14.50
N VAL A 14 1.35 -8.40 15.26
CA VAL A 14 2.61 -8.63 16.00
C VAL A 14 3.41 -9.84 15.51
N GLY A 15 2.98 -10.52 14.45
CA GLY A 15 3.72 -11.65 13.87
C GLY A 15 5.03 -11.22 13.22
N ALA A 16 6.15 -11.43 13.93
CA ALA A 16 7.48 -10.95 13.53
C ALA A 16 7.96 -11.48 12.18
N GLU A 17 7.78 -12.77 11.90
CA GLU A 17 8.20 -13.38 10.63
C GLU A 17 7.47 -12.77 9.42
N GLY A 18 6.15 -12.53 9.55
CA GLY A 18 5.36 -11.89 8.51
C GLY A 18 5.75 -10.42 8.32
N GLN A 19 5.95 -9.69 9.42
CA GLN A 19 6.39 -8.29 9.39
C GLN A 19 7.75 -8.17 8.69
N GLN A 20 8.73 -8.98 9.08
CA GLN A 20 10.07 -8.99 8.49
C GLN A 20 10.02 -9.31 6.99
N ALA A 21 9.17 -10.25 6.58
CA ALA A 21 9.01 -10.59 5.17
C ALA A 21 8.49 -9.41 4.33
N LEU A 22 7.51 -8.67 4.84
CA LEU A 22 6.96 -7.49 4.17
C LEU A 22 7.97 -6.32 4.15
N GLU A 23 8.69 -6.10 5.25
CA GLU A 23 9.74 -5.07 5.31
C GLU A 23 10.89 -5.35 4.34
N GLN A 24 11.30 -6.62 4.18
CA GLN A 24 12.31 -7.01 3.21
C GLN A 24 11.85 -6.80 1.76
N LEU A 25 10.59 -7.16 1.47
CA LEU A 25 9.98 -6.91 0.18
C LEU A 25 9.93 -5.41 -0.12
N GLU A 26 9.42 -4.61 0.82
CA GLU A 26 9.35 -3.15 0.67
C GLU A 26 10.74 -2.53 0.51
N ALA A 27 11.74 -2.98 1.28
CA ALA A 27 13.10 -2.49 1.12
C ALA A 27 13.69 -2.80 -0.27
N ARG A 28 13.32 -3.93 -0.89
CA ARG A 28 13.71 -4.27 -2.28
C ARG A 28 13.04 -3.31 -3.26
N LEU A 29 11.75 -3.05 -3.10
CA LEU A 29 10.98 -2.11 -3.93
C LEU A 29 11.48 -0.67 -3.78
N ALA A 30 11.70 -0.20 -2.56
CA ALA A 30 12.18 1.14 -2.25
C ALA A 30 13.57 1.41 -2.87
N ARG A 31 14.47 0.41 -2.83
CA ARG A 31 15.77 0.50 -3.54
C ARG A 31 15.59 0.63 -5.05
N ALA A 32 14.72 -0.17 -5.65
CA ALA A 32 14.40 -0.08 -7.08
C ALA A 32 13.76 1.27 -7.45
N ALA A 33 13.00 1.86 -6.53
CA ALA A 33 12.37 3.16 -6.68
C ALA A 33 13.30 4.35 -6.40
N GLY A 34 14.55 4.13 -5.97
CA GLY A 34 15.50 5.19 -5.61
C GLY A 34 15.11 5.97 -4.35
N ILE A 35 14.29 5.38 -3.46
CA ILE A 35 13.92 5.97 -2.19
C ILE A 35 15.09 5.78 -1.21
N ALA A 36 15.68 6.90 -0.76
CA ALA A 36 16.85 6.88 0.13
C ALA A 36 16.51 6.52 1.58
N GLU A 37 15.36 7.00 2.08
CA GLU A 37 14.94 6.78 3.46
C GLU A 37 14.13 5.47 3.58
N PRO A 38 14.27 4.71 4.68
CA PRO A 38 13.49 3.51 4.90
C PRO A 38 11.98 3.79 4.95
N VAL A 39 11.21 3.02 4.18
CA VAL A 39 9.74 3.04 4.25
C VAL A 39 9.29 2.37 5.55
N GLN A 40 8.51 3.07 6.36
CA GLN A 40 7.95 2.54 7.60
C GLN A 40 6.66 1.78 7.29
N LEU A 41 6.73 0.45 7.30
CA LEU A 41 5.61 -0.43 7.02
C LEU A 41 4.95 -0.91 8.30
N VAL A 42 3.62 -0.78 8.38
CA VAL A 42 2.83 -1.35 9.49
C VAL A 42 1.62 -2.11 8.96
N VAL A 43 1.35 -3.27 9.57
CA VAL A 43 0.13 -4.03 9.32
C VAL A 43 -0.84 -3.86 10.48
N ILE A 44 -2.08 -3.48 10.19
CA ILE A 44 -3.13 -3.26 11.19
C ILE A 44 -4.25 -4.29 11.09
N ASP A 45 -4.77 -4.69 12.25
CA ASP A 45 -5.93 -5.59 12.37
C ASP A 45 -7.22 -4.84 12.05
N SER A 46 -7.44 -4.62 10.76
CA SER A 46 -8.68 -4.13 10.18
C SER A 46 -9.22 -5.15 9.17
N LYS A 47 -10.53 -5.39 9.18
CA LYS A 47 -11.20 -6.24 8.19
C LYS A 47 -11.32 -5.57 6.82
N THR A 48 -11.06 -4.26 6.74
CA THR A 48 -11.05 -3.48 5.51
C THR A 48 -9.97 -4.00 4.57
N ALA A 49 -10.31 -4.17 3.30
CA ALA A 49 -9.36 -4.59 2.28
C ALA A 49 -8.72 -3.39 1.61
N ASN A 50 -7.74 -2.80 2.31
CA ASN A 50 -7.04 -1.62 1.84
C ASN A 50 -5.52 -1.69 2.15
N ALA A 51 -4.77 -0.86 1.46
CA ALA A 51 -3.43 -0.42 1.81
C ALA A 51 -3.32 1.05 1.37
N LEU A 52 -2.57 1.85 2.13
CA LEU A 52 -2.38 3.26 1.81
C LEU A 52 -1.02 3.75 2.25
N THR A 53 -0.58 4.85 1.65
CA THR A 53 0.65 5.53 2.00
C THR A 53 0.40 6.90 2.60
N LEU A 54 1.23 7.27 3.56
CA LEU A 54 1.18 8.55 4.27
C LEU A 54 2.44 9.37 3.97
N PRO A 55 2.38 10.70 4.10
CA PRO A 55 3.56 11.55 4.06
C PRO A 55 4.68 11.03 4.98
N GLY A 56 5.92 11.19 4.53
CA GLY A 56 7.11 10.74 5.27
C GLY A 56 7.49 9.27 5.03
N GLY A 57 7.02 8.65 3.95
CA GLY A 57 7.44 7.30 3.57
C GLY A 57 6.87 6.23 4.49
N ARG A 58 5.58 6.31 4.82
CA ARG A 58 4.90 5.31 5.65
C ARG A 58 3.87 4.55 4.84
N MET A 59 3.81 3.25 5.01
CA MET A 59 2.84 2.36 4.37
C MET A 59 2.03 1.64 5.43
N VAL A 60 0.71 1.67 5.29
CA VAL A 60 -0.22 0.96 6.16
C VAL A 60 -0.92 -0.10 5.33
N ILE A 61 -0.80 -1.36 5.74
CA ILE A 61 -1.50 -2.49 5.14
C ILE A 61 -2.58 -2.98 6.11
N MET A 62 -3.80 -3.14 5.64
CA MET A 62 -4.89 -3.67 6.46
C MET A 62 -4.97 -5.19 6.28
N ARG A 63 -5.17 -5.93 7.38
CA ARG A 63 -5.34 -7.40 7.35
C ARG A 63 -6.36 -7.87 6.30
N GLY A 64 -7.45 -7.13 6.12
CA GLY A 64 -8.47 -7.47 5.13
C GLY A 64 -7.92 -7.57 3.70
N LEU A 65 -6.91 -6.77 3.34
CA LEU A 65 -6.29 -6.84 2.01
C LEU A 65 -5.51 -8.14 1.89
N VAL A 66 -4.64 -8.42 2.86
CA VAL A 66 -3.85 -9.65 2.96
C VAL A 66 -4.74 -10.90 2.88
N GLN A 67 -5.95 -10.84 3.47
CA GLN A 67 -6.93 -11.92 3.43
C GLN A 67 -7.61 -12.10 2.07
N ARG A 68 -7.76 -11.03 1.28
CA ARG A 68 -8.52 -11.03 0.03
C ARG A 68 -7.69 -11.29 -1.21
N VAL A 69 -6.43 -10.87 -1.23
CA VAL A 69 -5.50 -11.24 -2.32
C VAL A 69 -5.30 -12.76 -2.35
N GLY A 70 -5.15 -13.30 -3.56
CA GLY A 70 -5.00 -14.73 -3.83
C GLY A 70 -3.56 -15.22 -3.81
N SER A 71 -2.57 -14.32 -3.92
CA SER A 71 -1.15 -14.69 -3.89
C SER A 71 -0.28 -13.59 -3.27
N ALA A 72 0.94 -13.96 -2.90
CA ALA A 72 1.98 -13.02 -2.47
C ALA A 72 2.30 -12.00 -3.58
N ASP A 73 2.30 -12.42 -4.85
CA ASP A 73 2.57 -11.53 -5.98
C ASP A 73 1.49 -10.46 -6.16
N GLN A 74 0.23 -10.78 -5.88
CA GLN A 74 -0.84 -9.77 -5.89
C GLN A 74 -0.66 -8.75 -4.77
N LEU A 75 -0.26 -9.19 -3.56
CA LEU A 75 0.09 -8.27 -2.48
C LEU A 75 1.27 -7.38 -2.87
N ALA A 76 2.31 -7.97 -3.48
CA ALA A 76 3.48 -7.23 -3.95
C ALA A 76 3.14 -6.24 -5.06
N GLY A 77 2.19 -6.57 -5.94
CA GLY A 77 1.63 -5.64 -6.92
C GLY A 77 1.03 -4.39 -6.27
N VAL A 78 0.21 -4.58 -5.24
CA VAL A 78 -0.38 -3.47 -4.47
C VAL A 78 0.70 -2.69 -3.71
N MET A 79 1.65 -3.37 -3.07
CA MET A 79 2.77 -2.70 -2.38
C MET A 79 3.61 -1.87 -3.36
N ALA A 80 3.95 -2.41 -4.53
CA ALA A 80 4.74 -1.70 -5.54
C ALA A 80 4.01 -0.48 -6.10
N HIS A 81 2.68 -0.57 -6.26
CA HIS A 81 1.83 0.58 -6.58
C HIS A 81 1.94 1.67 -5.49
N GLU A 82 1.81 1.29 -4.22
CA GLU A 82 1.97 2.21 -3.09
C GLU A 82 3.39 2.80 -2.99
N THR A 83 4.45 2.01 -3.23
CA THR A 83 5.82 2.51 -3.35
C THR A 83 5.95 3.54 -4.47
N GLY A 84 5.20 3.36 -5.57
CA GLY A 84 5.04 4.34 -6.66
C GLY A 84 4.56 5.70 -6.16
N HIS A 85 3.53 5.72 -5.31
CA HIS A 85 3.03 6.93 -4.68
C HIS A 85 4.04 7.56 -3.72
N ILE A 86 4.76 6.76 -2.92
CA ILE A 86 5.82 7.25 -2.02
C ILE A 86 6.94 7.94 -2.83
N ALA A 87 7.45 7.27 -3.86
CA ALA A 87 8.55 7.77 -4.69
C ALA A 87 8.20 9.12 -5.33
N ARG A 88 6.94 9.29 -5.72
CA ARG A 88 6.41 10.51 -6.35
C ARG A 88 5.91 11.55 -5.36
N ARG A 89 5.88 11.22 -4.06
CA ARG A 89 5.32 12.06 -2.98
C ARG A 89 3.85 12.40 -3.19
N ASP A 90 3.09 11.53 -3.87
CA ASP A 90 1.68 11.76 -4.18
C ASP A 90 0.83 11.98 -2.90
N PRO A 91 1.05 11.32 -1.74
CA PRO A 91 0.31 11.61 -0.51
C PRO A 91 0.44 13.07 -0.03
N VAL A 92 1.62 13.68 -0.25
CA VAL A 92 1.86 15.10 0.09
C VAL A 92 1.10 15.99 -0.88
N VAL A 93 1.10 15.66 -2.18
CA VAL A 93 0.36 16.41 -3.19
C VAL A 93 -1.15 16.33 -2.94
N ALA A 94 -1.66 15.15 -2.60
CA ALA A 94 -3.06 14.94 -2.24
C ALA A 94 -3.46 15.75 -1.00
N LEU A 95 -2.62 15.77 0.03
CA LEU A 95 -2.83 16.61 1.21
C LEU A 95 -2.94 18.10 0.86
N PHE A 96 -2.03 18.63 0.03
CA PHE A 96 -2.07 20.03 -0.39
C PHE A 96 -3.30 20.35 -1.26
N ARG A 97 -3.72 19.41 -2.13
CA ARG A 97 -4.93 19.56 -2.94
C ARG A 97 -6.20 19.56 -2.07
N GLY A 98 -6.26 18.68 -1.08
CA GLY A 98 -7.41 18.54 -0.17
C GLY A 98 -7.55 19.66 0.86
N ALA A 99 -6.42 20.21 1.33
CA ALA A 99 -6.42 21.29 2.33
C ALA A 99 -6.64 22.69 1.73
N GLY A 100 -6.54 22.85 0.41
CA GLY A 100 -6.54 24.14 -0.26
C GLY A 100 -5.29 25.00 0.07
N ILE A 101 -5.17 26.15 -0.60
CA ILE A 101 -4.05 27.12 -0.46
C ILE A 101 -3.84 27.57 1.00
N GLY A 102 -4.85 27.44 1.87
CA GLY A 102 -4.81 27.89 3.27
C GLY A 102 -3.80 27.21 4.18
N LEU A 103 -3.23 26.06 3.80
CA LEU A 103 -2.17 25.39 4.59
C LEU A 103 -0.74 25.84 4.20
N ILE A 104 -0.57 26.55 3.08
CA ILE A 104 0.73 27.03 2.60
C ILE A 104 1.34 28.05 3.58
N SER A 105 0.50 28.82 4.29
CA SER A 105 0.93 29.74 5.34
C SER A 105 1.35 29.04 6.65
N ALA A 106 0.87 27.84 6.93
CA ALA A 106 1.21 27.11 8.16
C ALA A 106 2.43 26.17 8.01
N THR A 107 2.76 25.76 6.79
CA THR A 107 3.79 24.75 6.51
C THR A 107 5.19 25.30 6.25
N LEU A 108 5.34 26.60 5.96
CA LEU A 108 6.64 27.23 5.78
C LEU A 108 7.37 27.57 7.10
N GLY A 109 6.77 27.32 8.27
CA GLY A 109 7.36 27.75 9.55
C GLY A 109 7.11 26.86 10.77
N VAL A 110 6.49 25.68 10.65
CA VAL A 110 6.15 24.88 11.84
C VAL A 110 6.67 23.45 11.71
N ASN A 111 7.57 23.08 12.63
CA ASN A 111 8.01 21.71 12.88
C ASN A 111 6.80 20.77 12.92
N LEU A 112 6.71 19.84 11.97
CA LEU A 112 5.67 18.79 11.88
C LEU A 112 5.80 17.72 12.98
N GLY A 113 6.36 18.06 14.16
CA GLY A 113 6.56 17.14 15.27
C GLY A 113 5.29 16.77 16.04
N PHE A 114 4.15 17.40 15.75
CA PHE A 114 2.92 17.25 16.56
C PHE A 114 1.62 17.17 15.75
N VAL A 115 1.67 16.74 14.48
CA VAL A 115 0.42 16.34 13.81
C VAL A 115 0.12 14.91 14.22
N ASP A 116 -0.90 14.72 15.06
CA ASP A 116 -1.42 13.40 15.42
C ASP A 116 -1.71 12.63 14.13
N VAL A 117 -0.92 11.58 13.87
CA VAL A 117 -0.97 10.76 12.66
C VAL A 117 -2.38 10.19 12.45
N SER A 118 -3.15 10.01 13.53
CA SER A 118 -4.54 9.56 13.46
C SER A 118 -5.49 10.59 12.82
N SER A 119 -5.26 11.88 13.08
CA SER A 119 -6.04 12.99 12.49
C SER A 119 -5.71 13.21 11.01
N LEU A 120 -4.47 12.91 10.60
CA LEU A 120 -4.04 13.00 9.21
C LEU A 120 -4.56 11.82 8.39
N ALA A 121 -4.46 10.59 8.92
CA ALA A 121 -4.98 9.39 8.26
C ALA A 121 -6.49 9.53 7.99
N GLY A 122 -7.28 10.03 8.94
CA GLY A 122 -8.72 10.25 8.74
C GLY A 122 -9.09 11.33 7.72
N ARG A 123 -8.17 12.26 7.41
CA ARG A 123 -8.35 13.29 6.37
C ARG A 123 -7.85 12.84 5.00
N LEU A 124 -6.98 11.84 4.95
CA LEU A 124 -6.51 11.19 3.73
C LEU A 124 -7.52 10.14 3.23
N VAL A 125 -8.32 9.55 4.13
CA VAL A 125 -9.48 8.73 3.76
C VAL A 125 -10.47 9.58 2.94
N GLY A 126 -10.56 9.31 1.64
CA GLY A 126 -11.38 10.05 0.69
C GLY A 126 -10.63 11.06 -0.21
N LEU A 127 -9.31 11.20 -0.08
CA LEU A 127 -8.50 11.92 -1.07
C LEU A 127 -8.13 10.96 -2.22
N SER A 128 -8.93 10.98 -3.28
CA SER A 128 -8.61 10.23 -4.49
C SER A 128 -7.44 10.88 -5.24
N TYR A 129 -6.48 10.08 -5.69
CA TYR A 129 -5.44 10.54 -6.59
C TYR A 129 -6.00 10.84 -7.98
N SER A 130 -5.34 11.75 -8.72
CA SER A 130 -5.73 12.00 -10.11
C SER A 130 -5.42 10.78 -10.98
N ARG A 131 -6.18 10.56 -12.06
CA ARG A 131 -5.98 9.42 -12.97
C ARG A 131 -4.53 9.28 -13.47
N ASP A 132 -3.82 10.38 -13.67
CA ASP A 132 -2.42 10.33 -14.11
C ASP A 132 -1.46 9.91 -12.99
N MET A 133 -1.76 10.22 -11.72
CA MET A 133 -0.99 9.72 -10.58
C MET A 133 -1.15 8.21 -10.47
N GLU A 134 -2.38 7.71 -10.56
CA GLU A 134 -2.68 6.27 -10.57
C GLU A 134 -1.93 5.53 -11.70
N ARG A 135 -1.98 6.05 -12.93
CA ARG A 135 -1.27 5.44 -14.07
C ARG A 135 0.24 5.42 -13.88
N LEU A 136 0.80 6.46 -13.29
CA LEU A 136 2.24 6.55 -13.02
C LEU A 136 2.64 5.63 -11.87
N ALA A 137 1.81 5.51 -10.82
CA ALA A 137 2.01 4.55 -9.75
C ALA A 137 1.96 3.10 -10.25
N ASP A 138 1.01 2.77 -11.14
CA ASP A 138 0.94 1.45 -11.80
C ASP A 138 2.19 1.14 -12.63
N ALA A 139 2.55 2.05 -13.55
CA ALA A 139 3.67 1.85 -14.45
C ALA A 139 5.00 1.74 -13.70
N ASN A 140 5.19 2.59 -12.69
CA ASN A 140 6.37 2.55 -11.83
C ASN A 140 6.38 1.30 -10.97
N GLY A 141 5.25 0.89 -10.39
CA GLY A 141 5.15 -0.34 -9.60
C GLY A 141 5.56 -1.58 -10.39
N VAL A 142 5.06 -1.70 -11.63
CA VAL A 142 5.50 -2.77 -12.56
C VAL A 142 7.01 -2.69 -12.81
N ALA A 143 7.54 -1.50 -13.09
CA ALA A 143 8.97 -1.31 -13.33
C ALA A 143 9.82 -1.65 -12.09
N TYR A 144 9.37 -1.32 -10.88
CA TYR A 144 10.09 -1.60 -9.63
C TYR A 144 10.11 -3.09 -9.31
N LEU A 145 9.01 -3.81 -9.58
CA LEU A 145 8.98 -5.26 -9.46
C LEU A 145 9.97 -5.91 -10.44
N GLN A 146 9.98 -5.46 -11.70
CA GLN A 146 10.90 -5.96 -12.71
C GLN A 146 12.37 -5.67 -12.39
N ALA A 147 12.68 -4.43 -12.00
CA ALA A 147 14.03 -4.03 -11.57
C ALA A 147 14.47 -4.78 -10.30
N SER A 148 13.50 -5.20 -9.49
CA SER A 148 13.75 -6.07 -8.34
C SER A 148 13.99 -7.52 -8.74
N GLY A 149 13.66 -7.98 -9.95
CA GLY A 149 13.71 -9.40 -10.35
C GLY A 149 12.49 -10.23 -9.90
N LEU A 150 11.41 -9.55 -9.51
CA LEU A 150 10.17 -10.16 -9.06
C LEU A 150 9.17 -10.31 -10.21
N ARG A 151 8.20 -11.21 -10.03
CA ARG A 151 6.99 -11.23 -10.86
C ARG A 151 6.31 -9.87 -10.81
N SER A 152 5.91 -9.36 -11.97
CA SER A 152 5.31 -8.03 -12.08
C SER A 152 3.88 -8.06 -12.63
N ASP A 153 3.29 -9.25 -12.75
CA ASP A 153 1.90 -9.47 -13.19
C ASP A 153 0.88 -9.44 -12.05
N GLY A 154 1.34 -9.30 -10.80
CA GLY A 154 0.52 -9.31 -9.61
C GLY A 154 -0.54 -8.21 -9.55
N LEU A 155 -0.21 -6.99 -10.00
CA LEU A 155 -1.15 -5.86 -9.98
C LEU A 155 -2.30 -6.04 -10.97
N ALA A 156 -2.02 -6.49 -12.20
CA ALA A 156 -3.07 -6.89 -13.15
C ALA A 156 -3.89 -8.06 -12.61
N GLY A 157 -3.24 -9.06 -12.00
CA GLY A 157 -3.93 -10.17 -11.35
C GLY A 157 -4.85 -9.72 -10.21
N PHE A 158 -4.49 -8.68 -9.48
CA PHE A 158 -5.32 -8.07 -8.45
C PHE A 158 -6.54 -7.35 -9.05
N PHE A 159 -6.37 -6.54 -10.10
CA PHE A 159 -7.49 -5.91 -10.81
C PHE A 159 -8.47 -6.93 -11.41
N ALA A 160 -7.98 -8.01 -12.00
CA ALA A 160 -8.83 -9.07 -12.52
C ALA A 160 -9.57 -9.83 -11.40
N LEU A 161 -8.94 -9.98 -10.22
CA LEU A 161 -9.58 -10.59 -9.05
C LEU A 161 -10.72 -9.70 -8.52
N THR A 162 -10.55 -8.39 -8.54
CA THR A 162 -11.55 -7.45 -8.04
C THR A 162 -12.76 -7.38 -8.96
N GLU A 163 -12.56 -7.35 -10.28
CA GLU A 163 -13.63 -7.36 -11.29
C GLU A 163 -14.56 -8.57 -11.13
N LYS A 164 -13.98 -9.76 -10.93
CA LYS A 164 -14.76 -10.99 -10.66
C LYS A 164 -15.61 -10.91 -9.39
N ARG A 165 -15.32 -9.96 -8.50
CA ARG A 165 -15.94 -9.79 -7.17
C ARG A 165 -16.87 -8.58 -7.08
N GLU A 166 -16.81 -7.63 -8.02
CA GLU A 166 -17.62 -6.40 -8.03
C GLU A 166 -19.14 -6.63 -8.10
N GLY A 167 -19.59 -7.85 -8.40
CA GLY A 167 -21.01 -8.24 -8.33
C GLY A 167 -21.55 -8.59 -6.93
N SER A 168 -20.72 -8.53 -5.87
CA SER A 168 -21.14 -8.87 -4.50
C SER A 168 -20.75 -7.78 -3.50
N ALA A 169 -21.74 -7.21 -2.80
CA ALA A 169 -21.55 -6.15 -1.81
C ALA A 169 -20.58 -6.54 -0.67
N SER A 170 -20.44 -7.84 -0.36
CA SER A 170 -19.49 -8.35 0.65
C SER A 170 -18.05 -8.41 0.14
N ALA A 171 -17.85 -8.29 -1.18
CA ALA A 171 -16.57 -8.45 -1.85
C ALA A 171 -15.96 -7.13 -2.34
N ALA A 172 -16.60 -5.98 -2.05
CA ALA A 172 -16.06 -4.65 -2.28
C ALA A 172 -14.68 -4.50 -1.61
N ILE A 173 -13.68 -4.13 -2.41
CA ILE A 173 -12.30 -3.92 -1.96
C ILE A 173 -12.11 -2.41 -1.81
N GLU A 174 -11.97 -1.96 -0.56
CA GLU A 174 -11.87 -0.54 -0.21
C GLU A 174 -10.70 0.17 -0.91
N PHE A 175 -9.62 -0.57 -1.19
CA PHE A 175 -8.52 -0.07 -2.01
C PHE A 175 -9.00 0.55 -3.33
N LEU A 176 -10.05 0.01 -3.97
CA LEU A 176 -10.58 0.56 -5.21
C LEU A 176 -11.46 1.79 -5.03
N SER A 177 -11.92 2.08 -3.80
CA SER A 177 -12.55 3.36 -3.47
C SER A 177 -11.52 4.49 -3.53
N ASP A 178 -10.32 4.24 -3.00
CA ASP A 178 -9.21 5.20 -2.97
C ASP A 178 -8.47 5.24 -4.34
N HIS A 179 -8.39 4.08 -5.01
CA HIS A 179 -7.68 3.85 -6.27
C HIS A 179 -8.61 3.28 -7.36
N PRO A 180 -9.44 4.09 -8.03
CA PRO A 180 -10.43 3.59 -8.97
C PRO A 180 -9.83 2.75 -10.10
N ARG A 181 -10.32 1.52 -10.26
CA ARG A 181 -9.96 0.64 -11.39
C ARG A 181 -10.44 1.24 -12.70
N THR A 182 -9.68 1.03 -13.77
CA THR A 182 -10.18 1.13 -15.15
C THR A 182 -9.55 0.03 -15.99
N ASP A 183 -10.23 -0.40 -17.05
CA ASP A 183 -9.70 -1.42 -17.97
C ASP A 183 -8.36 -0.99 -18.61
N ASP A 184 -8.16 0.32 -18.82
CA ASP A 184 -6.90 0.89 -19.31
C ASP A 184 -5.74 0.64 -18.33
N ARG A 185 -5.97 0.84 -17.03
CA ARG A 185 -4.96 0.57 -15.99
C ARG A 185 -4.57 -0.90 -15.92
N GLU A 186 -5.56 -1.80 -15.96
CA GLU A 186 -5.29 -3.24 -15.95
C GLU A 186 -4.49 -3.68 -17.17
N LYS A 187 -4.87 -3.23 -18.38
CA LYS A 187 -4.15 -3.55 -19.61
C LYS A 187 -2.71 -3.03 -19.59
N ARG A 188 -2.45 -1.90 -18.96
CA ARG A 188 -1.11 -1.33 -18.82
C ARG A 188 -0.29 -1.98 -17.71
N SER A 189 -0.95 -2.64 -16.74
CA SER A 189 -0.32 -3.25 -15.57
C SER A 189 -0.01 -4.74 -15.73
N GLN A 190 -0.13 -5.30 -16.95
CA GLN A 190 -0.01 -6.75 -17.21
C GLN A 190 1.33 -7.34 -16.75
N GLY A 191 2.41 -6.56 -16.81
CA GLY A 191 3.72 -6.97 -16.33
C GLY A 191 4.20 -8.30 -16.93
N SER A 192 4.96 -9.07 -16.14
CA SER A 192 5.54 -10.34 -16.56
C SER A 192 5.48 -11.38 -15.44
N PRO A 193 5.12 -12.64 -15.76
CA PRO A 193 5.19 -13.76 -14.81
C PRO A 193 6.61 -14.35 -14.67
N LEU A 194 7.60 -13.87 -15.43
CA LEU A 194 8.93 -14.50 -15.57
C LEU A 194 9.95 -14.10 -14.47
N GLY A 195 9.47 -13.72 -13.28
CA GLY A 195 10.31 -13.36 -12.13
C GLY A 195 10.16 -14.30 -10.95
N GLU A 196 10.88 -14.02 -9.87
CA GLU A 196 10.72 -14.70 -8.58
C GLU A 196 9.37 -14.35 -7.95
N SER A 197 8.75 -15.31 -7.25
CA SER A 197 7.62 -15.03 -6.37
C SER A 197 8.04 -14.01 -5.31
N ALA A 198 7.19 -13.03 -5.03
CA ALA A 198 7.49 -11.94 -4.10
C ALA A 198 7.81 -12.43 -2.68
N LEU A 199 7.19 -13.53 -2.27
CA LEU A 199 7.44 -14.21 -1.00
C LEU A 199 7.55 -15.71 -1.22
N THR A 200 8.37 -16.38 -0.41
CA THR A 200 8.36 -17.85 -0.29
C THR A 200 7.05 -18.34 0.32
N ALA A 201 6.74 -19.63 0.18
CA ALA A 201 5.54 -20.22 0.77
C ALA A 201 5.49 -20.04 2.31
N GLN A 202 6.64 -20.17 2.99
CA GLN A 202 6.76 -19.96 4.43
C GLN A 202 6.50 -18.49 4.82
N GLN A 203 7.16 -17.55 4.13
CA GLN A 203 6.95 -16.12 4.36
C GLN A 203 5.49 -15.74 4.10
N TRP A 204 4.88 -16.27 3.05
CA TRP A 204 3.49 -16.00 2.74
C TRP A 204 2.54 -16.52 3.82
N ALA A 205 2.77 -17.74 4.33
CA ALA A 205 2.03 -18.27 5.46
C ALA A 205 2.17 -17.40 6.72
N ALA A 206 3.39 -16.93 7.02
CA ALA A 206 3.66 -16.04 8.14
C ALA A 206 2.91 -14.70 8.00
N VAL A 207 2.92 -14.08 6.82
CA VAL A 207 2.15 -12.86 6.51
C VAL A 207 0.65 -13.09 6.69
N ARG A 208 0.11 -14.21 6.21
CA ARG A 208 -1.31 -14.55 6.37
C ARG A 208 -1.71 -14.76 7.83
N GLY A 209 -0.80 -15.24 8.67
CA GLY A 209 -1.00 -15.53 10.09
C GLY A 209 -0.67 -14.39 11.05
N MET A 210 -0.01 -13.31 10.60
CA MET A 210 0.64 -12.33 11.50
C MET A 210 -0.28 -11.54 12.43
N CYS A 211 -1.58 -11.54 12.15
CA CYS A 211 -2.61 -10.84 12.93
C CYS A 211 -3.46 -11.79 13.79
N ALA A 212 -3.13 -13.09 13.84
CA ALA A 212 -3.77 -14.02 14.76
C ALA A 212 -3.64 -13.50 16.21
N LYS A 213 -4.67 -13.71 17.01
CA LYS A 213 -4.55 -13.43 18.45
C LYS A 213 -3.55 -14.44 19.03
N PRO A 214 -2.62 -13.99 19.90
CA PRO A 214 -1.77 -14.91 20.65
C PRO A 214 -2.59 -15.84 21.53
#